data_AF-A0A5B0FF36-F1
#
_entry.id   AF-A0A5B0FF36-F1
#
_cell.length_a   1.000
_cell.length_b   1.000
_cell.length_c   1.000
_cell.angle_alpha   90.00
_cell.angle_beta   90.00
_cell.angle_gamma   90.00
#
_symmetry.space_group_name_H-M   'P 1'
#
loop_
_entity.id
_entity.type
_entity.pdbx_description
1 polymer ?
#
loop_
_entity_poly.entity_id
_entity_poly.type
_entity_poly.pdbx_seq_one_letter_code
_entity_poly.pdbx_strand_id
1 'polypeptide(L)'
;MQKALIAVLFAFSASNAQTVYFHQDFEKTTALVNPQPDTGQFSHMILTAPELSYHKFHKGYLKLVRSQQDSATGGIIRAMRATPFQPAPKTLFVQITMSAESVQANAVNAIYLYLGENFDPVNNSFPGNDLMFSKCTVNFLKDSIYIKDPETQRTSQSIPVKKRITLTWVLNNSNSMLNYQMPGELEERVVSSGTYDLWVDNEPVALGSTAYPGNSEFSPGKLSNFELRFRNGLGEIRIYDILIREGEQRSLPAGAVAMPNPVTGNTFAVSTDFVDLNTLQLVSSSGTKVPFKTRPLQKGLSEIFTSGYLAPGVYILNYQDLQSRRRNFKILVQ
;
A
#
# COMPACT_ATOMS: atom_id res chain seq x y z
N MET A 1 -5.94 -21.03 -50.51
CA MET A 1 -6.28 -21.04 -49.07
C MET A 1 -5.44 -19.99 -48.37
N GLN A 2 -6.00 -18.79 -48.17
CA GLN A 2 -5.36 -17.64 -47.55
C GLN A 2 -5.40 -17.82 -46.02
N LYS A 3 -4.23 -17.91 -45.37
CA LYS A 3 -4.13 -18.02 -43.92
C LYS A 3 -4.39 -16.63 -43.31
N ALA A 4 -5.46 -16.52 -42.54
CA ALA A 4 -5.82 -15.34 -41.77
C ALA A 4 -4.77 -15.08 -40.68
N LEU A 5 -4.20 -13.87 -40.69
CA LEU A 5 -3.29 -13.38 -39.67
C LEU A 5 -4.13 -12.88 -38.48
N ILE A 6 -4.15 -13.62 -37.38
CA ILE A 6 -4.78 -13.21 -36.13
C ILE A 6 -3.83 -12.22 -35.44
N ALA A 7 -4.15 -10.93 -35.54
CA ALA A 7 -3.48 -9.89 -34.75
C ALA A 7 -4.02 -9.92 -33.31
N VAL A 8 -3.27 -10.55 -32.41
CA VAL A 8 -3.55 -10.52 -30.97
C VAL A 8 -3.12 -9.15 -30.43
N LEU A 9 -4.10 -8.29 -30.13
CA LEU A 9 -3.90 -7.01 -29.47
C LEU A 9 -3.52 -7.26 -28.00
N PHE A 10 -2.23 -7.26 -27.69
CA PHE A 10 -1.75 -7.40 -26.30
C PHE A 10 -1.84 -6.07 -25.56
N ALA A 11 -2.97 -5.82 -24.89
CA ALA A 11 -3.19 -4.67 -24.00
C ALA A 11 -2.01 -4.45 -23.04
N PHE A 12 -1.30 -3.32 -23.18
CA PHE A 12 -0.09 -2.95 -22.45
C PHE A 12 -0.41 -2.59 -20.99
N SER A 13 0.23 -3.24 -20.02
CA SER A 13 0.18 -2.86 -18.61
C SER A 13 1.50 -2.22 -18.26
N ALA A 14 1.52 -0.89 -18.14
CA ALA A 14 2.71 -0.15 -17.71
C ALA A 14 2.99 -0.43 -16.23
N SER A 15 4.24 -0.76 -15.90
CA SER A 15 4.71 -0.93 -14.53
C SER A 15 4.93 0.44 -13.87
N ASN A 16 3.92 0.99 -13.21
CA ASN A 16 4.04 2.26 -12.48
C ASN A 16 4.84 2.05 -11.16
N ALA A 17 6.03 2.65 -11.04
CA ALA A 17 6.74 2.69 -9.76
C ALA A 17 6.05 3.68 -8.82
N GLN A 18 5.28 3.16 -7.87
CA GLN A 18 4.64 3.93 -6.82
C GLN A 18 5.50 3.88 -5.56
N THR A 19 5.63 5.02 -4.86
CA THR A 19 6.26 5.06 -3.55
C THR A 19 5.44 4.21 -2.57
N VAL A 20 6.07 3.22 -1.96
CA VAL A 20 5.46 2.41 -0.89
C VAL A 20 5.84 3.03 0.45
N TYR A 21 4.83 3.48 1.20
CA TYR A 21 5.02 4.10 2.51
C TYR A 21 4.98 3.06 3.64
N PHE A 22 4.16 2.02 3.47
CA PHE A 22 4.10 0.90 4.39
C PHE A 22 3.63 -0.36 3.65
N HIS A 23 4.33 -1.48 3.82
CA HIS A 23 3.89 -2.78 3.31
C HIS A 23 4.20 -3.88 4.33
N GLN A 24 3.18 -4.64 4.70
CA GLN A 24 3.33 -5.78 5.60
C GLN A 24 2.47 -6.94 5.12
N ASP A 25 3.12 -7.95 4.55
CA ASP A 25 2.55 -9.22 4.09
C ASP A 25 2.72 -10.36 5.11
N PHE A 26 3.45 -10.09 6.20
CA PHE A 26 3.76 -11.04 7.28
C PHE A 26 4.50 -12.30 6.79
N GLU A 27 5.24 -12.25 5.69
CA GLU A 27 6.09 -13.40 5.28
C GLU A 27 7.13 -13.76 6.35
N LYS A 28 7.55 -12.77 7.13
CA LYS A 28 8.40 -12.88 8.32
C LYS A 28 7.56 -12.75 9.59
N THR A 29 8.06 -13.28 10.71
CA THR A 29 7.35 -13.23 12.02
C THR A 29 8.06 -12.37 13.07
N THR A 30 9.25 -11.85 12.77
CA THR A 30 10.11 -11.10 13.69
C THR A 30 10.49 -9.75 13.12
N ALA A 31 10.89 -8.82 14.00
CA ALA A 31 11.29 -7.46 13.61
C ALA A 31 10.21 -6.71 12.80
N LEU A 32 8.94 -6.89 13.18
CA LEU A 32 7.78 -6.24 12.55
C LEU A 32 7.35 -4.97 13.29
N VAL A 33 8.01 -4.64 14.40
CA VAL A 33 7.73 -3.47 15.24
C VAL A 33 9.04 -2.79 15.62
N ASN A 34 9.15 -1.49 15.38
CA ASN A 34 10.32 -0.68 15.68
C ASN A 34 9.92 0.80 15.83
N PRO A 35 10.25 1.51 16.93
CA PRO A 35 9.92 2.94 17.08
C PRO A 35 10.48 3.86 15.98
N GLN A 36 11.54 3.42 15.27
CA GLN A 36 12.05 4.05 14.05
C GLN A 36 11.89 3.07 12.88
N PRO A 37 10.65 2.85 12.42
CA PRO A 37 10.33 1.75 11.54
C PRO A 37 10.67 2.04 10.08
N ASP A 38 11.17 1.04 9.37
CA ASP A 38 11.24 1.04 7.90
C ASP A 38 9.85 0.88 7.25
N THR A 39 9.77 0.73 5.93
CA THR A 39 8.49 0.55 5.22
C THR A 39 7.79 -0.77 5.56
N GLY A 40 8.51 -1.74 6.14
CA GLY A 40 8.01 -3.05 6.53
C GLY A 40 7.63 -3.18 8.00
N GLN A 41 7.57 -2.09 8.77
CA GLN A 41 7.45 -2.19 10.23
C GLN A 41 6.34 -1.31 10.77
N PHE A 42 5.59 -1.81 11.75
CA PHE A 42 4.81 -0.94 12.63
C PHE A 42 5.76 -0.14 13.51
N SER A 43 5.39 1.08 13.86
CA SER A 43 6.09 1.82 14.92
C SER A 43 5.81 1.22 16.30
N HIS A 44 4.55 0.83 16.54
CA HIS A 44 4.06 0.41 17.85
C HIS A 44 2.99 -0.66 17.72
N MET A 45 3.00 -1.59 18.67
CA MET A 45 1.92 -2.53 18.97
C MET A 45 1.56 -2.37 20.44
N ILE A 46 0.35 -1.92 20.75
CA ILE A 46 -0.06 -1.57 22.12
C ILE A 46 -1.20 -2.47 22.55
N LEU A 47 -1.12 -2.96 23.79
CA LEU A 47 -2.17 -3.71 24.49
C LEU A 47 -2.45 -2.99 25.81
N THR A 48 -3.71 -2.59 26.06
CA THR A 48 -4.06 -1.94 27.33
C THR A 48 -4.45 -2.91 28.44
N ALA A 49 -4.79 -4.15 28.09
CA ALA A 49 -5.09 -5.24 29.04
C ALA A 49 -4.66 -6.60 28.41
N PRO A 50 -3.37 -6.96 28.51
CA PRO A 50 -2.81 -8.16 27.87
C PRO A 50 -3.48 -9.49 28.26
N GLU A 51 -4.17 -9.53 29.40
CA GLU A 51 -4.95 -10.67 29.88
C GLU A 51 -6.30 -10.82 29.17
N LEU A 52 -6.82 -9.75 28.56
CA LEU A 52 -8.11 -9.74 27.84
C LEU A 52 -7.94 -9.61 26.32
N SER A 53 -6.75 -9.22 25.86
CA SER A 53 -6.43 -9.08 24.46
C SER A 53 -4.98 -9.42 24.15
N TYR A 54 -4.76 -9.96 22.94
CA TYR A 54 -3.41 -10.22 22.48
C TYR A 54 -3.30 -10.06 20.97
N HIS A 55 -2.06 -9.88 20.52
CA HIS A 55 -1.68 -9.97 19.12
C HIS A 55 -0.60 -11.04 18.94
N LYS A 56 -0.54 -11.63 17.76
CA LYS A 56 0.53 -12.58 17.40
C LYS A 56 0.83 -12.51 15.92
N PHE A 57 2.11 -12.40 15.58
CA PHE A 57 2.57 -12.51 14.20
C PHE A 57 2.75 -13.97 13.82
N HIS A 58 2.05 -14.39 12.77
CA HIS A 58 2.17 -15.69 12.13
C HIS A 58 2.73 -15.50 10.73
N LYS A 59 3.31 -16.56 10.16
CA LYS A 59 3.70 -16.54 8.74
C LYS A 59 2.44 -16.34 7.88
N GLY A 60 2.38 -15.19 7.20
CA GLY A 60 1.31 -14.75 6.31
C GLY A 60 0.14 -14.04 6.98
N TYR A 61 0.15 -13.77 8.30
CA TYR A 61 -0.85 -12.89 8.93
C TYR A 61 -0.49 -12.38 10.33
N LEU A 62 -1.02 -11.22 10.69
CA LEU A 62 -1.18 -10.74 12.05
C LEU A 62 -2.54 -11.18 12.61
N LYS A 63 -2.51 -11.87 13.76
CA LYS A 63 -3.69 -12.24 14.53
C LYS A 63 -3.94 -11.23 15.64
N LEU A 64 -5.18 -10.76 15.77
CA LEU A 64 -5.65 -9.87 16.83
C LEU A 64 -6.85 -10.53 17.53
N VAL A 65 -6.81 -10.65 18.86
CA VAL A 65 -7.89 -11.29 19.63
C VAL A 65 -8.27 -10.44 20.82
N ARG A 66 -9.59 -10.25 20.99
CA ARG A 66 -10.20 -9.72 22.20
C ARG A 66 -11.23 -10.70 22.71
N SER A 67 -11.05 -11.22 23.92
CA SER A 67 -11.87 -12.30 24.47
C SER A 67 -12.92 -11.86 25.48
N GLN A 68 -12.84 -10.63 25.99
CA GLN A 68 -13.76 -10.16 27.02
C GLN A 68 -13.97 -8.66 26.93
N GLN A 69 -15.18 -8.23 27.29
CA GLN A 69 -15.51 -6.83 27.52
C GLN A 69 -15.29 -6.53 29.00
N ASP A 70 -14.40 -5.59 29.29
CA ASP A 70 -14.34 -4.95 30.60
C ASP A 70 -14.45 -3.43 30.38
N SER A 71 -14.87 -2.73 31.44
CA SER A 71 -15.07 -1.29 31.63
C SER A 71 -14.32 -0.42 30.62
N ALA A 72 -15.00 0.63 30.10
CA ALA A 72 -14.60 1.75 29.20
C ALA A 72 -13.33 1.68 28.29
N THR A 73 -12.25 1.02 28.70
CA THR A 73 -10.93 0.87 28.08
C THR A 73 -10.39 -0.58 28.04
N GLY A 74 -11.13 -1.60 28.52
CA GLY A 74 -10.64 -2.97 28.61
C GLY A 74 -10.22 -3.58 27.26
N GLY A 75 -8.97 -4.02 27.14
CA GLY A 75 -8.47 -4.87 26.06
C GLY A 75 -8.18 -4.22 24.69
N ILE A 76 -7.83 -2.93 24.63
CA ILE A 76 -7.54 -2.25 23.35
C ILE A 76 -6.29 -2.85 22.72
N ILE A 77 -6.35 -3.15 21.43
CA ILE A 77 -5.18 -3.46 20.61
C ILE A 77 -4.97 -2.33 19.61
N ARG A 78 -3.77 -1.76 19.54
CA ARG A 78 -3.40 -0.75 18.53
C ARG A 78 -2.20 -1.24 17.74
N ALA A 79 -2.31 -1.21 16.41
CA ALA A 79 -1.21 -1.40 15.48
C ALA A 79 -0.98 -0.09 14.74
N MET A 80 0.20 0.52 14.90
CA MET A 80 0.40 1.93 14.54
C MET A 80 1.63 2.18 13.70
N ARG A 81 1.49 3.12 12.77
CA ARG A 81 2.55 3.92 12.15
C ARG A 81 2.45 5.35 12.69
N ALA A 82 2.91 5.55 13.92
CA ALA A 82 3.02 6.83 14.62
C ALA A 82 4.24 7.64 14.18
N THR A 83 5.31 6.97 13.73
CA THR A 83 6.42 7.63 13.03
C THR A 83 5.96 8.05 11.63
N PRO A 84 5.94 9.35 11.29
CA PRO A 84 5.38 9.86 10.04
C PRO A 84 6.03 9.21 8.81
N PHE A 85 5.23 8.91 7.79
CA PHE A 85 5.74 8.52 6.47
C PHE A 85 6.65 9.62 5.90
N GLN A 86 7.72 9.21 5.22
CA GLN A 86 8.68 10.12 4.61
C GLN A 86 8.91 9.76 3.14
N PRO A 87 8.75 10.71 2.20
CA PRO A 87 8.16 12.04 2.40
C PRO A 87 6.69 11.98 2.85
N ALA A 88 6.14 13.09 3.36
CA ALA A 88 4.72 13.18 3.70
C ALA A 88 3.85 12.98 2.45
N PRO A 89 2.94 11.98 2.42
CA PRO A 89 2.11 11.71 1.25
C PRO A 89 1.08 12.80 1.02
N LYS A 90 0.83 13.14 -0.24
CA LYS A 90 -0.32 13.98 -0.64
C LYS A 90 -1.52 13.15 -1.03
N THR A 91 -1.29 11.94 -1.51
CA THR A 91 -2.34 10.99 -1.84
C THR A 91 -1.97 9.60 -1.36
N LEU A 92 -2.97 8.78 -1.05
CA LEU A 92 -2.73 7.41 -0.65
C LEU A 92 -3.69 6.45 -1.37
N PHE A 93 -3.15 5.30 -1.76
CA PHE A 93 -3.90 4.11 -2.11
C PHE A 93 -3.59 3.06 -1.06
N VAL A 94 -4.55 2.81 -0.17
CA VAL A 94 -4.43 1.84 0.93
C VAL A 94 -5.19 0.58 0.59
N GLN A 95 -4.57 -0.57 0.77
CA GLN A 95 -5.19 -1.87 0.69
C GLN A 95 -4.93 -2.65 1.98
N ILE A 96 -5.98 -3.23 2.54
CA ILE A 96 -5.89 -4.08 3.72
C ILE A 96 -6.66 -5.36 3.42
N THR A 97 -5.94 -6.48 3.38
CA THR A 97 -6.56 -7.80 3.24
C THR A 97 -6.77 -8.41 4.62
N MET A 98 -8.02 -8.72 4.96
CA MET A 98 -8.38 -9.18 6.30
C MET A 98 -9.55 -10.16 6.33
N SER A 99 -9.75 -10.82 7.47
CA SER A 99 -10.93 -11.63 7.79
C SER A 99 -11.29 -11.49 9.27
N ALA A 100 -12.57 -11.61 9.58
CA ALA A 100 -13.00 -11.93 10.93
C ALA A 100 -13.05 -13.45 11.09
N GLU A 101 -12.23 -14.02 11.96
CA GLU A 101 -12.21 -15.47 12.19
C GLU A 101 -13.32 -15.89 13.15
N SER A 102 -13.68 -15.00 14.08
CA SER A 102 -14.82 -15.18 14.97
C SER A 102 -15.36 -13.82 15.41
N VAL A 103 -16.66 -13.77 15.64
CA VAL A 103 -17.37 -12.66 16.30
C VAL A 103 -18.10 -13.26 17.49
N GLN A 104 -17.88 -12.72 18.68
CA GLN A 104 -18.50 -13.24 19.90
C GLN A 104 -19.76 -12.45 20.29
N ALA A 105 -19.83 -11.18 19.90
CA ALA A 105 -20.97 -10.30 20.17
C ALA A 105 -21.09 -9.22 19.10
N ASN A 106 -22.32 -8.74 18.89
CA ASN A 106 -22.56 -7.56 18.04
C ASN A 106 -21.84 -6.35 18.63
N ALA A 107 -21.14 -5.60 17.80
CA ALA A 107 -20.45 -4.39 18.23
C ALA A 107 -20.38 -3.36 17.10
N VAL A 108 -20.82 -2.15 17.39
CA VAL A 108 -20.64 -1.00 16.51
C VAL A 108 -19.25 -0.41 16.73
N ASN A 109 -18.58 -0.09 15.62
CA ASN A 109 -17.20 0.35 15.57
C ASN A 109 -16.28 -0.61 16.34
N ALA A 110 -16.41 -1.91 16.06
CA ALA A 110 -15.59 -2.94 16.69
C ALA A 110 -14.10 -2.64 16.51
N ILE A 111 -13.73 -2.27 15.28
CA ILE A 111 -12.38 -1.86 14.89
C ILE A 111 -12.47 -0.50 14.20
N TYR A 112 -11.47 0.34 14.44
CA TYR A 112 -11.28 1.60 13.75
C TYR A 112 -10.00 1.55 12.92
N LEU A 113 -10.06 2.15 11.73
CA LEU A 113 -8.92 2.41 10.87
C LEU A 113 -8.83 3.93 10.71
N TYR A 114 -7.68 4.49 11.05
CA TYR A 114 -7.42 5.93 11.01
C TYR A 114 -6.27 6.25 10.07
N LEU A 115 -6.43 7.33 9.31
CA LEU A 115 -5.34 8.03 8.65
C LEU A 115 -5.35 9.49 9.09
N GLY A 116 -4.16 10.01 9.36
CA GLY A 116 -4.00 11.31 10.00
C GLY A 116 -2.55 11.71 10.16
N GLU A 117 -2.30 12.56 11.14
CA GLU A 117 -0.98 13.00 11.55
C GLU A 117 -0.84 13.01 13.08
N ASN A 118 0.39 12.94 13.57
CA ASN A 118 0.74 13.10 14.98
C ASN A 118 -0.02 12.16 15.93
N PHE A 119 -0.29 10.92 15.51
CA PHE A 119 -0.93 9.94 16.39
C PHE A 119 -0.02 9.58 17.58
N ASP A 120 -0.51 9.84 18.79
CA ASP A 120 0.21 9.60 20.02
C ASP A 120 0.16 8.10 20.43
N PRO A 121 1.30 7.39 20.48
CA PRO A 121 1.35 6.00 20.91
C PRO A 121 1.17 5.83 22.42
N VAL A 122 1.33 6.89 23.23
CA VAL A 122 1.20 6.84 24.69
C VAL A 122 -0.23 7.10 25.14
N ASN A 123 -0.98 7.92 24.39
CA ASN A 123 -2.38 8.21 24.70
C ASN A 123 -3.35 7.17 24.09
N ASN A 124 -4.06 6.45 24.95
CA ASN A 124 -5.05 5.43 24.54
C ASN A 124 -6.44 6.00 24.19
N SER A 125 -6.64 7.31 24.33
CA SER A 125 -7.83 8.01 23.87
C SER A 125 -7.95 7.94 22.35
N PHE A 126 -9.14 8.19 21.81
CA PHE A 126 -9.30 8.34 20.36
C PHE A 126 -8.43 9.50 19.84
N PRO A 127 -7.81 9.37 18.65
CA PRO A 127 -7.21 10.53 18.00
C PRO A 127 -8.24 11.66 17.89
N GLY A 128 -7.82 12.88 18.19
CA GLY A 128 -8.65 14.06 18.00
C GLY A 128 -9.07 14.19 16.55
N ASN A 129 -10.24 14.77 16.31
CA ASN A 129 -10.74 14.99 14.94
C ASN A 129 -9.77 15.85 14.12
N ASP A 130 -9.16 16.84 14.75
CA ASP A 130 -8.13 17.74 14.20
C ASP A 130 -6.87 17.02 13.68
N LEU A 131 -6.59 15.83 14.18
CA LEU A 131 -5.45 15.01 13.76
C LEU A 131 -5.79 14.07 12.60
N MET A 132 -7.08 13.87 12.28
CA MET A 132 -7.52 12.88 11.30
C MET A 132 -7.74 13.51 9.92
N PHE A 133 -7.24 12.83 8.88
CA PHE A 133 -7.75 13.04 7.53
C PHE A 133 -9.08 12.31 7.36
N SER A 134 -9.15 11.05 7.81
CA SER A 134 -10.31 10.22 7.59
C SER A 134 -10.30 9.00 8.52
N LYS A 135 -11.44 8.33 8.60
CA LYS A 135 -11.60 7.09 9.35
C LYS A 135 -12.60 6.17 8.68
N CYS A 136 -12.40 4.87 8.81
CA CYS A 136 -13.45 3.88 8.56
C CYS A 136 -13.51 2.87 9.70
N THR A 137 -14.60 2.12 9.76
CA THR A 137 -14.87 1.21 10.89
C THR A 137 -15.30 -0.16 10.42
N VAL A 138 -14.94 -1.19 11.17
CA VAL A 138 -15.46 -2.54 11.03
C VAL A 138 -16.48 -2.75 12.14
N ASN A 139 -17.69 -3.14 11.79
CA ASN A 139 -18.74 -3.50 12.74
C ASN A 139 -18.90 -5.01 12.77
N PHE A 140 -19.21 -5.53 13.96
CA PHE A 140 -19.44 -6.95 14.20
C PHE A 140 -20.93 -7.22 14.26
N LEU A 141 -21.36 -8.25 13.55
CA LEU A 141 -22.68 -8.87 13.61
C LEU A 141 -22.47 -10.36 13.91
N LYS A 142 -23.41 -10.99 14.62
CA LYS A 142 -23.31 -12.37 15.15
C LYS A 142 -22.38 -13.32 14.37
N ASP A 143 -22.60 -13.46 13.06
CA ASP A 143 -21.86 -14.39 12.19
C ASP A 143 -21.14 -13.68 11.02
N SER A 144 -20.98 -12.37 11.09
CA SER A 144 -20.44 -11.55 9.99
C SER A 144 -19.83 -10.22 10.45
N ILE A 145 -19.19 -9.51 9.53
CA ILE A 145 -18.77 -8.12 9.70
C ILE A 145 -19.33 -7.26 8.58
N TYR A 146 -19.31 -5.94 8.76
CA TYR A 146 -19.47 -5.01 7.64
C TYR A 146 -18.58 -3.79 7.86
N ILE A 147 -18.16 -3.16 6.77
CA ILE A 147 -17.37 -1.93 6.79
C ILE A 147 -18.34 -0.76 6.76
N LYS A 148 -18.09 0.25 7.60
CA LYS A 148 -18.89 1.47 7.67
C LYS A 148 -17.99 2.67 7.47
N ASP A 149 -18.44 3.59 6.62
CA ASP A 149 -17.92 4.94 6.52
C ASP A 149 -18.67 5.84 7.53
N PRO A 150 -18.01 6.36 8.58
CA PRO A 150 -18.66 7.20 9.58
C PRO A 150 -19.03 8.60 9.08
N GLU A 151 -18.46 9.07 7.97
CA GLU A 151 -18.80 10.38 7.43
C GLU A 151 -20.16 10.34 6.72
N THR A 152 -20.34 9.43 5.77
CA THR A 152 -21.58 9.29 5.02
C THR A 152 -22.60 8.34 5.66
N GLN A 153 -22.22 7.64 6.73
CA GLN A 153 -22.98 6.56 7.38
C GLN A 153 -23.27 5.35 6.50
N ARG A 154 -22.72 5.29 5.28
CA ARG A 154 -22.88 4.15 4.37
C ARG A 154 -22.14 2.92 4.88
N THR A 155 -22.66 1.75 4.51
CA THR A 155 -22.12 0.46 4.93
C THR A 155 -21.95 -0.46 3.73
N SER A 156 -20.91 -1.32 3.77
CA SER A 156 -20.78 -2.44 2.85
C SER A 156 -21.91 -3.46 3.06
N GLN A 157 -21.98 -4.45 2.17
CA GLN A 157 -22.72 -5.67 2.45
C GLN A 157 -22.14 -6.42 3.65
N SER A 158 -22.96 -7.29 4.24
CA SER A 158 -22.54 -8.20 5.31
C SER A 158 -21.57 -9.26 4.78
N ILE A 159 -20.46 -9.45 5.48
CA ILE A 159 -19.34 -10.31 5.10
C ILE A 159 -19.24 -11.44 6.12
N PRO A 160 -19.53 -12.69 5.75
CA PRO A 160 -19.46 -13.82 6.69
C PRO A 160 -18.08 -13.95 7.35
N VAL A 161 -18.04 -14.43 8.59
CA VAL A 161 -16.77 -14.82 9.23
C VAL A 161 -16.00 -15.82 8.36
N LYS A 162 -14.67 -15.78 8.45
CA LYS A 162 -13.68 -16.54 7.67
C LYS A 162 -13.64 -16.19 6.18
N LYS A 163 -14.56 -15.36 5.66
CA LYS A 163 -14.38 -14.77 4.33
C LYS A 163 -13.26 -13.74 4.41
N ARG A 164 -12.25 -13.92 3.57
CA ARG A 164 -11.21 -12.92 3.33
C ARG A 164 -11.77 -11.83 2.42
N ILE A 165 -11.49 -10.58 2.77
CA ILE A 165 -11.85 -9.40 1.98
C ILE A 165 -10.64 -8.51 1.78
N THR A 166 -10.71 -7.62 0.79
CA THR A 166 -9.78 -6.51 0.62
C THR A 166 -10.52 -5.18 0.77
N LEU A 167 -10.20 -4.44 1.82
CA LEU A 167 -10.60 -3.05 1.98
C LEU A 167 -9.65 -2.19 1.15
N THR A 168 -10.20 -1.37 0.26
CA THR A 168 -9.42 -0.39 -0.50
C THR A 168 -9.88 1.01 -0.14
N TRP A 169 -8.93 1.89 0.18
CA TRP A 169 -9.19 3.24 0.63
C TRP A 169 -8.29 4.21 -0.11
N VAL A 170 -8.88 5.09 -0.91
CA VAL A 170 -8.18 6.02 -1.79
C VAL A 170 -8.39 7.43 -1.27
N LEU A 171 -7.31 8.12 -0.91
CA LEU A 171 -7.35 9.36 -0.15
C LEU A 171 -6.60 10.46 -0.87
N ASN A 172 -7.22 11.64 -0.99
CA ASN A 172 -6.64 12.75 -1.71
C ASN A 172 -6.52 14.01 -0.84
N ASN A 173 -5.33 14.21 -0.29
CA ASN A 173 -4.97 15.43 0.46
C ASN A 173 -4.25 16.47 -0.42
N SER A 174 -4.20 16.26 -1.73
CA SER A 174 -3.63 17.23 -2.67
C SER A 174 -4.65 18.32 -2.99
N ASN A 175 -4.21 19.37 -3.68
CA ASN A 175 -5.07 20.43 -4.23
C ASN A 175 -5.55 20.13 -5.67
N SER A 176 -5.29 18.92 -6.16
CA SER A 176 -5.65 18.45 -7.51
C SER A 176 -6.54 17.21 -7.43
N MET A 177 -7.19 16.88 -8.53
CA MET A 177 -7.88 15.59 -8.65
C MET A 177 -6.87 14.45 -8.67
N LEU A 178 -7.20 13.36 -7.99
CA LEU A 178 -6.44 12.12 -8.01
C LEU A 178 -7.14 11.14 -8.93
N ASN A 179 -6.50 10.77 -10.03
CA ASN A 179 -6.96 9.68 -10.87
C ASN A 179 -6.38 8.35 -10.37
N TYR A 180 -7.20 7.31 -10.33
CA TYR A 180 -6.79 5.98 -9.92
C TYR A 180 -7.56 4.90 -10.65
N GLN A 181 -7.04 3.68 -10.63
CA GLN A 181 -7.68 2.51 -11.22
C GLN A 181 -7.73 1.41 -10.17
N MET A 182 -8.91 0.79 -10.02
CA MET A 182 -9.06 -0.35 -9.13
C MET A 182 -8.37 -1.59 -9.73
N PRO A 183 -7.75 -2.46 -8.90
CA PRO A 183 -7.12 -3.68 -9.41
C PRO A 183 -8.12 -4.56 -10.17
N GLY A 184 -7.81 -4.85 -11.43
CA GLY A 184 -8.64 -5.69 -12.29
C GLY A 184 -9.74 -4.94 -13.05
N GLU A 185 -9.92 -3.65 -12.82
CA GLU A 185 -10.83 -2.81 -13.61
C GLU A 185 -10.09 -2.09 -14.72
N LEU A 186 -10.78 -1.72 -15.80
CA LEU A 186 -10.24 -0.89 -16.88
C LEU A 186 -10.63 0.59 -16.75
N GLU A 187 -11.67 0.87 -15.96
CA GLU A 187 -12.20 2.21 -15.79
C GLU A 187 -11.32 3.01 -14.82
N GLU A 188 -10.93 4.22 -15.24
CA GLU A 188 -10.26 5.18 -14.37
C GLU A 188 -11.32 5.90 -13.52
N ARG A 189 -11.03 6.07 -12.24
CA ARG A 189 -11.85 6.75 -11.24
C ARG A 189 -11.13 8.02 -10.80
N VAL A 190 -11.89 8.95 -10.21
CA VAL A 190 -11.36 10.23 -9.74
C VAL A 190 -11.79 10.49 -8.31
N VAL A 191 -10.83 10.82 -7.44
CA VAL A 191 -11.08 11.37 -6.10
C VAL A 191 -10.79 12.86 -6.10
N SER A 192 -11.76 13.66 -5.68
CA SER A 192 -11.60 15.11 -5.56
C SER A 192 -10.60 15.49 -4.44
N SER A 193 -10.03 16.69 -4.54
CA SER A 193 -9.21 17.28 -3.47
C SER A 193 -9.98 17.31 -2.15
N GLY A 194 -9.36 16.84 -1.06
CA GLY A 194 -9.96 16.85 0.28
C GLY A 194 -11.08 15.81 0.48
N THR A 195 -11.13 14.77 -0.36
CA THR A 195 -12.09 13.67 -0.23
C THR A 195 -11.40 12.31 -0.24
N TYR A 196 -12.18 11.26 0.00
CA TYR A 196 -11.75 9.88 -0.15
C TYR A 196 -12.86 8.96 -0.66
N ASP A 197 -12.42 7.84 -1.26
CA ASP A 197 -13.27 6.74 -1.68
C ASP A 197 -12.95 5.49 -0.87
N LEU A 198 -13.98 4.74 -0.48
CA LEU A 198 -13.88 3.52 0.32
C LEU A 198 -14.58 2.36 -0.39
N TRP A 199 -13.88 1.24 -0.51
CA TRP A 199 -14.31 0.05 -1.24
C TRP A 199 -14.06 -1.22 -0.43
N VAL A 200 -14.84 -2.27 -0.71
CA VAL A 200 -14.62 -3.63 -0.20
C VAL A 200 -14.81 -4.63 -1.35
N ASP A 201 -13.80 -5.45 -1.62
CA ASP A 201 -13.83 -6.43 -2.73
C ASP A 201 -14.24 -5.79 -4.08
N ASN A 202 -13.75 -4.58 -4.36
CA ASN A 202 -14.10 -3.74 -5.51
C ASN A 202 -15.55 -3.22 -5.55
N GLU A 203 -16.35 -3.46 -4.51
CA GLU A 203 -17.67 -2.83 -4.36
C GLU A 203 -17.56 -1.52 -3.57
N PRO A 204 -18.15 -0.41 -4.06
CA PRO A 204 -18.05 0.88 -3.38
C PRO A 204 -18.89 0.88 -2.11
N VAL A 205 -18.28 1.31 -1.00
CA VAL A 205 -18.99 1.63 0.25
C VAL A 205 -19.40 3.10 0.23
N ALA A 206 -18.45 3.98 -0.06
CA ALA A 206 -18.67 5.42 -0.15
C ALA A 206 -17.70 6.04 -1.15
N LEU A 207 -18.19 6.95 -1.98
CA LEU A 207 -17.40 7.67 -2.99
C LEU A 207 -17.55 9.17 -2.74
N GLY A 208 -16.44 9.92 -2.86
CA GLY A 208 -16.40 11.36 -2.65
C GLY A 208 -16.72 11.76 -1.21
N SER A 209 -16.36 10.92 -0.22
CA SER A 209 -16.61 11.23 1.19
C SER A 209 -15.71 12.39 1.61
N THR A 210 -16.27 13.37 2.31
CA THR A 210 -15.53 14.52 2.83
C THR A 210 -14.45 14.03 3.79
N ALA A 211 -13.19 14.39 3.55
CA ALA A 211 -12.13 14.19 4.53
C ALA A 211 -12.27 15.23 5.66
N TYR A 212 -11.34 15.25 6.61
CA TYR A 212 -11.30 16.25 7.68
C TYR A 212 -12.54 16.21 8.59
N PRO A 213 -12.81 15.10 9.29
CA PRO A 213 -14.04 14.95 10.07
C PRO A 213 -14.20 16.07 11.10
N GLY A 214 -15.39 16.69 11.13
CA GLY A 214 -15.68 17.81 12.04
C GLY A 214 -14.98 19.10 11.63
N ASN A 215 -14.13 19.64 12.50
CA ASN A 215 -13.44 20.92 12.31
C ASN A 215 -11.95 20.74 12.00
N SER A 216 -11.54 19.61 11.41
CA SER A 216 -10.13 19.39 11.13
C SER A 216 -9.63 20.33 10.05
N GLU A 217 -8.51 20.99 10.30
CA GLU A 217 -7.88 21.90 9.33
C GLU A 217 -6.98 21.14 8.35
N PHE A 218 -6.78 21.72 7.17
CA PHE A 218 -5.81 21.23 6.19
C PHE A 218 -4.40 21.20 6.78
N SER A 219 -3.68 20.10 6.55
CA SER A 219 -2.24 20.00 6.81
C SER A 219 -1.57 19.23 5.67
N PRO A 220 -0.42 19.69 5.15
CA PRO A 220 0.38 18.91 4.20
C PRO A 220 0.80 17.54 4.75
N GLY A 221 0.87 17.39 6.08
CA GLY A 221 1.23 16.15 6.77
C GLY A 221 0.06 15.22 7.09
N LYS A 222 -1.19 15.57 6.75
CA LYS A 222 -2.40 14.89 7.25
C LYS A 222 -2.52 13.40 6.85
N LEU A 223 -1.74 12.91 5.90
CA LEU A 223 -1.71 11.49 5.51
C LEU A 223 -0.46 10.74 5.99
N SER A 224 0.26 11.27 6.97
CA SER A 224 1.57 10.75 7.37
C SER A 224 1.54 9.62 8.40
N ASN A 225 0.40 9.37 9.05
CA ASN A 225 0.26 8.35 10.09
C ASN A 225 -0.93 7.43 9.84
N PHE A 226 -0.80 6.19 10.31
CA PHE A 226 -1.82 5.15 10.23
C PHE A 226 -2.02 4.47 11.59
N GLU A 227 -3.27 4.18 11.95
CA GLU A 227 -3.61 3.39 13.14
C GLU A 227 -4.76 2.41 12.83
N LEU A 228 -4.54 1.14 13.16
CA LEU A 228 -5.61 0.16 13.35
C LEU A 228 -5.85 -0.01 14.86
N ARG A 229 -7.10 0.13 15.29
CA ARG A 229 -7.51 0.03 16.69
C ARG A 229 -8.65 -0.95 16.88
N PHE A 230 -8.42 -2.06 17.58
CA PHE A 230 -9.45 -3.01 17.98
C PHE A 230 -9.94 -2.69 19.40
N ARG A 231 -11.14 -2.12 19.54
CA ARG A 231 -11.61 -1.54 20.82
C ARG A 231 -12.98 -2.01 21.31
N ASN A 232 -14.00 -2.07 20.46
CA ASN A 232 -15.36 -2.36 20.95
C ASN A 232 -15.80 -3.80 20.68
N GLY A 233 -15.21 -4.47 19.69
CA GLY A 233 -15.60 -5.83 19.34
C GLY A 233 -14.94 -6.90 20.20
N LEU A 234 -15.62 -8.04 20.30
CA LEU A 234 -15.11 -9.26 20.91
C LEU A 234 -15.04 -10.34 19.82
N GLY A 235 -13.87 -10.96 19.67
CA GLY A 235 -13.61 -11.91 18.59
C GLY A 235 -12.15 -11.98 18.17
N GLU A 236 -11.94 -12.57 17.00
CA GLU A 236 -10.63 -12.75 16.37
C GLU A 236 -10.66 -12.19 14.96
N ILE A 237 -9.63 -11.42 14.64
CA ILE A 237 -9.39 -10.86 13.31
C ILE A 237 -8.01 -11.29 12.83
N ARG A 238 -7.89 -11.56 11.54
CA ARG A 238 -6.60 -11.72 10.87
C ARG A 238 -6.41 -10.63 9.84
N ILE A 239 -5.22 -10.04 9.83
CA ILE A 239 -4.75 -9.15 8.79
C ILE A 239 -3.68 -9.91 8.01
N TYR A 240 -3.91 -10.13 6.73
CA TYR A 240 -3.01 -10.90 5.86
C TYR A 240 -2.03 -10.01 5.09
N ASP A 241 -2.47 -8.80 4.75
CA ASP A 241 -1.64 -7.83 4.05
C ASP A 241 -2.11 -6.42 4.38
N ILE A 242 -1.16 -5.49 4.51
CA ILE A 242 -1.43 -4.06 4.51
C ILE A 242 -0.45 -3.41 3.53
N LEU A 243 -0.96 -2.75 2.51
CA LEU A 243 -0.17 -2.00 1.54
C LEU A 243 -0.67 -0.55 1.47
N ILE A 244 0.18 0.39 1.86
CA ILE A 244 -0.03 1.83 1.79
C ILE A 244 1.01 2.40 0.83
N ARG A 245 0.54 2.96 -0.27
CA ARG A 245 1.39 3.54 -1.32
C ARG A 245 0.83 4.87 -1.80
N GLU A 246 1.63 5.60 -2.56
CA GLU A 246 1.19 6.83 -3.23
C GLU A 246 -0.04 6.56 -4.10
N GLY A 247 -1.05 7.42 -3.96
CA GLY A 247 -2.28 7.35 -4.75
C GLY A 247 -2.04 7.72 -6.21
N GLU A 248 -1.27 8.78 -6.44
CA GLU A 248 -0.84 9.19 -7.77
C GLU A 248 -0.06 8.06 -8.43
N GLN A 249 -0.68 7.47 -9.45
CA GLN A 249 0.06 6.67 -10.41
C GLN A 249 0.94 7.64 -11.19
N ARG A 250 2.15 7.90 -10.69
CA ARG A 250 3.17 8.49 -11.54
C ARG A 250 3.37 7.51 -12.68
N SER A 251 2.90 7.90 -13.86
CA SER A 251 3.49 7.38 -15.09
C SER A 251 4.99 7.61 -14.91
N LEU A 252 5.75 6.53 -14.75
CA LEU A 252 7.19 6.64 -14.82
C LEU A 252 7.49 7.46 -16.07
N PRO A 253 8.30 8.53 -15.99
CA PRO A 253 8.64 9.30 -17.18
C PRO A 253 9.10 8.31 -18.24
N ALA A 254 8.36 8.21 -19.35
CA ALA A 254 8.46 7.13 -20.33
C ALA A 254 9.92 6.69 -20.55
N GLY A 255 10.33 5.63 -19.85
CA GLY A 255 11.74 5.38 -19.68
C GLY A 255 12.07 4.23 -18.75
N ALA A 256 13.30 3.76 -18.88
CA ALA A 256 13.80 2.58 -18.22
C ALA A 256 14.18 2.88 -16.76
N VAL A 257 13.89 1.94 -15.87
CA VAL A 257 14.29 1.97 -14.45
C VAL A 257 14.92 0.62 -14.09
N ALA A 258 16.05 0.62 -13.40
CA ALA A 258 16.68 -0.60 -12.89
C ALA A 258 16.15 -0.98 -11.49
N MET A 259 15.98 -2.27 -11.24
CA MET A 259 15.47 -2.85 -10.01
C MET A 259 16.28 -4.11 -9.64
N PRO A 260 16.83 -4.19 -8.41
CA PRO A 260 16.92 -3.11 -7.43
C PRO A 260 17.87 -2.00 -7.90
N ASN A 261 17.78 -0.81 -7.30
CA ASN A 261 18.76 0.27 -7.44
C ASN A 261 19.01 0.85 -6.04
N PRO A 262 20.14 0.55 -5.37
CA PRO A 262 21.37 -0.03 -5.91
C PRO A 262 21.24 -1.48 -6.41
N VAL A 263 21.95 -1.80 -7.49
CA VAL A 263 22.13 -3.17 -8.01
C VAL A 263 23.26 -3.84 -7.24
N THR A 264 23.00 -5.07 -6.79
CA THR A 264 24.02 -5.96 -6.22
C THR A 264 24.18 -7.17 -7.12
N GLY A 265 25.42 -7.58 -7.41
CA GLY A 265 25.71 -8.79 -8.18
C GLY A 265 25.92 -8.57 -9.68
N ASN A 266 25.50 -9.55 -10.48
CA ASN A 266 25.63 -9.57 -11.94
C ASN A 266 24.28 -9.62 -12.68
N THR A 267 23.18 -9.45 -11.94
CA THR A 267 21.82 -9.51 -12.47
C THR A 267 20.96 -8.40 -11.89
N PHE A 268 20.18 -7.74 -12.75
CA PHE A 268 19.15 -6.78 -12.32
C PHE A 268 18.04 -6.69 -13.34
N ALA A 269 16.84 -6.33 -12.90
CA ALA A 269 15.71 -6.10 -13.79
C ALA A 269 15.69 -4.65 -14.28
N VAL A 270 15.19 -4.44 -15.49
CA VAL A 270 14.96 -3.12 -16.08
C VAL A 270 13.52 -3.04 -16.59
N SER A 271 12.82 -1.96 -16.28
CA SER A 271 11.53 -1.65 -16.89
C SER A 271 11.73 -1.31 -18.37
N THR A 272 11.01 -1.99 -19.24
CA THR A 272 11.20 -1.97 -20.69
C THR A 272 9.93 -1.59 -21.45
N ASP A 273 8.93 -1.03 -20.76
CA ASP A 273 7.63 -0.65 -21.36
C ASP A 273 7.74 0.33 -22.52
N PHE A 274 8.78 1.17 -22.52
CA PHE A 274 9.03 2.18 -23.55
C PHE A 274 10.42 2.10 -24.14
N VAL A 275 11.06 0.93 -24.09
CA VAL A 275 12.47 0.74 -24.43
C VAL A 275 12.60 -0.18 -25.63
N ASP A 276 13.31 0.25 -26.67
CA ASP A 276 13.80 -0.69 -27.69
C ASP A 276 14.96 -1.50 -27.11
N LEU A 277 14.69 -2.74 -26.74
CA LEU A 277 15.66 -3.66 -26.14
C LEU A 277 16.93 -3.85 -26.99
N ASN A 278 16.83 -3.69 -28.32
CA ASN A 278 17.96 -3.86 -29.22
C ASN A 278 18.97 -2.70 -29.14
N THR A 279 18.59 -1.61 -28.49
CA THR A 279 19.41 -0.39 -28.38
C THR A 279 20.07 -0.23 -27.02
N LEU A 280 19.81 -1.15 -26.09
CA LEU A 280 20.36 -1.11 -24.73
C LEU A 280 21.89 -1.15 -24.77
N GLN A 281 22.53 -0.22 -24.08
CA GLN A 281 23.98 -0.19 -23.85
C GLN A 281 24.27 0.19 -22.41
N LEU A 282 24.91 -0.72 -21.66
CA LEU A 282 25.39 -0.46 -20.32
C LEU A 282 26.81 0.08 -20.39
N VAL A 283 27.06 1.22 -19.76
CA VAL A 283 28.34 1.93 -19.80
C VAL A 283 28.75 2.31 -18.37
N SER A 284 30.00 2.06 -17.99
CA SER A 284 30.55 2.50 -16.70
C SER A 284 30.71 4.02 -16.63
N SER A 285 30.97 4.57 -15.45
CA SER A 285 31.33 5.99 -15.26
C SER A 285 32.58 6.42 -16.04
N SER A 286 33.48 5.48 -16.38
CA SER A 286 34.66 5.72 -17.22
C SER A 286 34.34 5.72 -18.73
N GLY A 287 33.09 5.48 -19.13
CA GLY A 287 32.70 5.36 -20.54
C GLY A 287 32.93 3.98 -21.15
N THR A 288 33.36 2.99 -20.36
CA THR A 288 33.63 1.62 -20.84
C THR A 288 32.31 0.86 -21.00
N LYS A 289 32.09 0.25 -22.18
CA LYS A 289 30.91 -0.59 -22.42
C LYS A 289 31.02 -1.89 -21.63
N VAL A 290 29.95 -2.24 -20.91
CA VAL A 290 29.84 -3.50 -20.18
C VAL A 290 29.03 -4.48 -21.02
N PRO A 291 29.56 -5.66 -21.38
CA PRO A 291 28.79 -6.66 -22.09
C PRO A 291 27.75 -7.32 -21.18
N PHE A 292 26.53 -7.45 -21.69
CA PHE A 292 25.43 -8.11 -21.01
C PHE A 292 24.52 -8.87 -21.98
N LYS A 293 23.64 -9.70 -21.43
CA LYS A 293 22.51 -10.33 -22.12
C LYS A 293 21.21 -9.86 -21.51
N THR A 294 20.14 -9.84 -22.30
CA THR A 294 18.79 -9.58 -21.81
C THR A 294 17.97 -10.86 -21.83
N ARG A 295 17.08 -11.01 -20.84
CA ARG A 295 16.05 -12.05 -20.82
C ARG A 295 14.73 -11.40 -20.43
N PRO A 296 13.65 -11.55 -21.21
CA PRO A 296 12.34 -11.09 -20.77
C PRO A 296 11.94 -11.88 -19.52
N LEU A 297 11.54 -11.18 -18.45
CA LEU A 297 11.00 -11.79 -17.23
C LEU A 297 9.48 -11.86 -17.31
N GLN A 298 8.88 -10.70 -17.52
CA GLN A 298 7.45 -10.52 -17.65
C GLN A 298 7.19 -9.30 -18.54
N LYS A 299 5.92 -9.01 -18.82
CA LYS A 299 5.57 -7.84 -19.63
C LYS A 299 6.12 -6.56 -18.97
N GLY A 300 6.82 -5.75 -19.76
CA GLY A 300 7.39 -4.50 -19.28
C GLY A 300 8.66 -4.64 -18.44
N LEU A 301 9.20 -5.85 -18.28
CA LEU A 301 10.36 -6.10 -17.44
C LEU A 301 11.33 -7.09 -18.11
N SER A 302 12.57 -6.67 -18.29
CA SER A 302 13.64 -7.56 -18.76
C SER A 302 14.77 -7.62 -17.74
N GLU A 303 15.28 -8.81 -17.50
CA GLU A 303 16.49 -9.04 -16.72
C GLU A 303 17.73 -8.81 -17.57
N ILE A 304 18.72 -8.13 -16.99
CA ILE A 304 20.04 -7.91 -17.55
C ILE A 304 21.03 -8.81 -16.81
N PHE A 305 21.81 -9.58 -17.57
CA PHE A 305 22.89 -10.44 -17.07
C PHE A 305 24.24 -9.93 -17.56
N THR A 306 25.09 -9.45 -16.65
CA THR A 306 26.46 -9.09 -16.99
C THR A 306 27.37 -10.32 -16.96
N SER A 307 28.43 -10.30 -17.75
CA SER A 307 29.40 -11.42 -17.83
C SER A 307 30.17 -11.67 -16.52
N GLY A 308 30.16 -10.71 -15.60
CA GLY A 308 30.74 -10.80 -14.26
C GLY A 308 30.09 -9.79 -13.32
N TYR A 309 30.51 -9.79 -12.06
CA TYR A 309 30.08 -8.80 -11.08
C TYR A 309 30.43 -7.39 -11.55
N LEU A 310 29.48 -6.47 -11.40
CA LEU A 310 29.74 -5.06 -11.61
C LEU A 310 30.58 -4.53 -10.44
N ALA A 311 31.59 -3.72 -10.74
CA ALA A 311 32.36 -3.05 -9.70
C ALA A 311 31.46 -1.99 -9.02
N PRO A 312 31.61 -1.73 -7.71
CA PRO A 312 30.86 -0.67 -7.05
C PRO A 312 31.06 0.68 -7.74
N GLY A 313 29.98 1.41 -8.01
CA GLY A 313 30.04 2.68 -8.74
C GLY A 313 28.75 3.04 -9.46
N VAL A 314 28.83 4.06 -10.33
CA VAL A 314 27.70 4.51 -11.16
C VAL A 314 27.87 4.01 -12.59
N TYR A 315 26.82 3.41 -13.11
CA TYR A 315 26.69 3.00 -14.50
C TYR A 315 25.56 3.77 -15.17
N ILE A 316 25.61 3.86 -16.49
CA ILE A 316 24.62 4.51 -17.33
C ILE A 316 24.06 3.46 -18.29
N LEU A 317 22.75 3.24 -18.27
CA LEU A 317 22.07 2.44 -19.28
C LEU A 317 21.49 3.38 -20.33
N ASN A 318 22.09 3.35 -21.53
CA ASN A 318 21.62 4.08 -22.69
C ASN A 318 20.64 3.22 -23.49
N TYR A 319 19.62 3.84 -24.06
CA TYR A 319 18.64 3.17 -24.92
C TYR A 319 17.94 4.17 -25.83
N GLN A 320 17.18 3.68 -26.81
CA GLN A 320 16.20 4.45 -27.54
C GLN A 320 14.81 4.09 -27.02
N ASP A 321 13.97 5.11 -26.85
CA ASP A 321 12.55 4.86 -26.59
C ASP A 321 11.81 4.40 -27.85
N LEU A 322 10.55 3.98 -27.72
CA LEU A 322 9.73 3.56 -28.87
C LEU A 322 9.50 4.67 -29.91
N GLN A 323 9.84 5.92 -29.60
CA GLN A 323 9.82 7.06 -30.53
C GLN A 323 11.21 7.35 -31.11
N SER A 324 12.16 6.40 -31.01
CA SER A 324 13.55 6.53 -31.46
C SER A 324 14.34 7.66 -30.81
N ARG A 325 13.89 8.20 -29.67
CA ARG A 325 14.64 9.23 -28.93
C ARG A 325 15.66 8.56 -28.03
N ARG A 326 16.90 9.04 -28.09
CA ARG A 326 17.96 8.57 -27.20
C ARG A 326 17.68 9.01 -25.76
N ARG A 327 17.71 8.05 -24.84
CA ARG A 327 17.52 8.23 -23.41
C ARG A 327 18.63 7.52 -22.66
N ASN A 328 18.81 7.92 -21.40
CA ASN A 328 19.70 7.24 -20.49
C ASN A 328 19.18 7.35 -19.06
N PHE A 329 19.58 6.42 -18.20
CA PHE A 329 19.39 6.55 -16.76
C PHE A 329 20.56 5.97 -15.99
N LYS A 330 20.72 6.42 -14.74
CA LYS A 330 21.83 6.04 -13.86
C LYS A 330 21.46 4.82 -13.01
N ILE A 331 22.40 3.89 -12.93
CA ILE A 331 22.33 2.69 -12.10
C ILE A 331 23.45 2.82 -11.06
N LEU A 332 23.11 2.74 -9.77
CA LEU A 332 24.09 2.64 -8.70
C LEU A 332 24.36 1.16 -8.46
N VAL A 333 25.64 0.77 -8.34
CA VAL A 333 26.09 -0.59 -8.00
C VAL A 333 26.80 -0.55 -6.66
N GLN A 334 26.46 -1.49 -5.78
CA GLN A 334 27.05 -1.64 -4.44
C GLN A 334 27.72 -3.00 -4.24
#